data_AF-A0A857EX61-F1
#
_entry.id   AF-A0A857EX61-F1
#
_cell.length_a   1.000
_cell.length_b   1.000
_cell.length_c   1.000
_cell.angle_alpha   90.00
_cell.angle_beta   90.00
_cell.angle_gamma   90.00
#
_symmetry.space_group_name_H-M   'P 1'
#
loop_
_entity.id
_entity.type
_entity.pdbx_description
1 polymer ?
#
loop_
_entity_poly.entity_id
_entity_poly.type
_entity_poly.pdbx_seq_one_letter_code
_entity_poly.pdbx_strand_id
1 'polypeptide(L)'
;MASVQGFEIISFDTFIAFLDAKGASLKCNLCEKEQLTIPQVSASCSMPVGMALGTYVNVFKENSIYGEVANRYYISLICKNCGHIMKIDAHTVLLWAKDYYISIQEGEKNVNS
;
A
#
# COMPACT_ATOMS: atom_id res chain seq x y z
N MET A 1 -12.63 -5.81 18.49
CA MET A 1 -12.52 -5.77 17.01
C MET A 1 -11.62 -4.60 16.66
N ALA A 2 -10.31 -4.84 16.49
CA ALA A 2 -9.40 -3.80 16.03
C ALA A 2 -9.81 -3.42 14.61
N SER A 3 -10.48 -2.28 14.48
CA SER A 3 -10.87 -1.71 13.21
C SER A 3 -9.64 -1.54 12.33
N VAL A 4 -9.77 -1.95 11.08
CA VAL A 4 -8.79 -1.82 9.98
C VAL A 4 -8.62 -0.34 9.60
N GLN A 5 -8.27 0.51 10.58
CA GLN A 5 -8.32 1.97 10.46
C GLN A 5 -7.08 2.49 9.73
N GLY A 6 -7.27 3.04 8.53
CA GLY A 6 -6.31 3.89 7.84
C GLY A 6 -5.75 3.32 6.56
N PHE A 7 -5.82 2.00 6.30
CA PHE A 7 -5.25 1.42 5.07
C PHE A 7 -6.01 1.84 3.80
N GLU A 8 -7.24 2.34 3.95
CA GLU A 8 -8.02 2.96 2.88
C GLU A 8 -7.34 4.17 2.22
N ILE A 9 -6.29 4.75 2.82
CA ILE A 9 -5.54 5.84 2.19
C ILE A 9 -4.47 5.33 1.20
N ILE A 10 -4.16 4.04 1.22
CA ILE A 10 -3.17 3.44 0.33
C ILE A 10 -3.83 3.11 -1.01
N SER A 11 -4.04 4.15 -1.83
CA SER A 11 -4.38 3.97 -3.24
C SER A 11 -3.21 3.33 -4.00
N PHE A 12 -3.48 2.86 -5.21
CA PHE A 12 -2.42 2.42 -6.12
C PHE A 12 -1.37 3.51 -6.34
N ASP A 13 -1.79 4.74 -6.61
CA ASP A 13 -0.89 5.87 -6.86
C ASP A 13 -0.02 6.20 -5.63
N THR A 14 -0.61 6.18 -4.43
CA THR A 14 0.14 6.37 -3.17
C THR A 14 1.18 5.28 -2.97
N PHE A 15 0.86 4.04 -3.31
CA PHE A 15 1.80 2.94 -3.22
C PHE A 15 2.94 3.04 -4.25
N ILE A 16 2.66 3.47 -5.48
CA ILE A 16 3.70 3.73 -6.48
C ILE A 16 4.62 4.87 -6.01
N ALA A 17 4.05 5.97 -5.51
CA ALA A 17 4.84 7.08 -4.97
C ALA A 17 5.72 6.65 -3.79
N PHE A 18 5.24 5.75 -2.92
CA PHE A 18 6.04 5.15 -1.86
C PHE A 18 7.25 4.37 -2.42
N LEU A 19 7.03 3.52 -3.43
CA LEU A 19 8.08 2.71 -4.04
C LEU A 19 9.16 3.58 -4.68
N ASP A 20 8.75 4.63 -5.40
CA ASP A 20 9.64 5.61 -6.01
C ASP A 20 10.46 6.36 -4.95
N ALA A 21 9.80 6.85 -3.89
CA ALA A 21 10.46 7.57 -2.80
C ALA A 21 11.48 6.72 -2.03
N LYS A 22 11.29 5.39 -1.97
CA LYS A 22 12.24 4.47 -1.35
C LYS A 22 13.38 4.03 -2.27
N GLY A 23 13.36 4.43 -3.55
CA GLY A 23 14.34 3.97 -4.54
C GLY A 23 14.36 2.45 -4.68
N ALA A 24 13.24 1.79 -4.39
CA ALA A 24 13.17 0.34 -4.35
C ALA A 24 13.31 -0.22 -5.76
N SER A 25 14.30 -1.09 -5.99
CA SER A 25 14.38 -1.82 -7.25
C SER A 25 13.18 -2.76 -7.34
N LEU A 26 12.27 -2.49 -8.28
CA LEU A 26 11.08 -3.32 -8.55
C LEU A 26 11.44 -4.60 -9.30
N LYS A 27 12.48 -5.29 -8.84
CA LYS A 27 12.92 -6.59 -9.35
C LYS A 27 12.43 -7.68 -8.42
N CYS A 28 12.05 -8.81 -8.99
CA CYS A 28 11.83 -10.02 -8.23
C CYS A 28 13.14 -10.43 -7.55
N ASN A 29 13.14 -10.53 -6.22
CA ASN A 29 14.29 -11.00 -5.43
C ASN A 29 14.67 -12.48 -5.68
N LEU A 30 13.85 -13.24 -6.44
CA LEU A 30 14.12 -14.64 -6.78
C LEU A 30 14.67 -14.83 -8.19
N CYS A 31 14.07 -14.16 -9.20
CA CYS A 31 14.47 -14.33 -10.62
C CYS A 31 14.98 -13.06 -11.29
N GLU A 32 15.11 -11.96 -10.53
CA GLU A 32 15.65 -10.65 -10.93
C GLU A 32 14.89 -9.93 -12.06
N LYS A 33 13.75 -10.47 -12.50
CA LYS A 33 12.88 -9.85 -13.49
C LYS A 33 12.05 -8.72 -12.89
N GLU A 34 11.85 -7.67 -13.67
CA GLU A 34 11.08 -6.46 -13.30
C GLU A 34 9.57 -6.59 -13.52
N GLN A 35 9.12 -7.76 -13.98
CA GLN A 35 7.71 -8.01 -14.27
C GLN A 35 6.96 -8.34 -12.98
N LEU A 36 6.55 -7.31 -12.25
CA LEU A 36 5.76 -7.43 -11.04
C LEU A 36 4.29 -7.06 -11.29
N THR A 37 3.40 -7.61 -10.46
CA THR A 37 1.99 -7.24 -10.41
C THR A 37 1.55 -7.03 -8.98
N ILE A 38 0.67 -6.07 -8.77
CA ILE A 38 0.14 -5.72 -7.46
C ILE A 38 -1.35 -6.07 -7.47
N PRO A 39 -1.82 -6.97 -6.59
CA PRO A 39 -3.24 -7.21 -6.42
C PRO A 39 -3.95 -5.93 -5.98
N GLN A 40 -5.01 -5.57 -6.70
CA GLN A 40 -5.74 -4.32 -6.52
C GLN A 40 -7.24 -4.55 -6.55
N VAL A 41 -7.98 -3.64 -5.94
CA VAL A 41 -9.44 -3.56 -5.96
C VAL A 41 -9.85 -2.16 -6.41
N SER A 42 -10.89 -2.07 -7.23
CA SER A 42 -11.48 -0.79 -7.59
C SER A 42 -12.63 -0.47 -6.64
N ALA A 43 -12.56 0.70 -6.00
CA ALA A 43 -13.68 1.23 -5.26
C ALA A 43 -14.74 1.78 -6.23
N SER A 44 -15.85 1.06 -6.32
CA SER A 44 -17.06 1.50 -7.00
C SER A 44 -18.08 2.02 -5.97
N CYS A 45 -19.21 2.55 -6.45
CA CYS A 45 -20.28 3.15 -5.63
C CYS A 45 -20.87 2.24 -4.54
N SER A 46 -20.51 0.95 -4.49
CA SER A 46 -20.96 -0.03 -3.49
C SER A 46 -19.93 -0.33 -2.38
N MET A 47 -18.80 0.37 -2.33
CA MET A 47 -17.79 0.19 -1.27
C MET A 47 -18.15 0.93 0.03
N PRO A 48 -17.57 0.53 1.18
CA PRO A 48 -17.88 1.11 2.48
C PRO A 48 -17.70 2.64 2.53
N VAL A 49 -18.53 3.30 3.33
CA VAL A 49 -18.51 4.76 3.54
C VAL A 49 -17.11 5.21 4.00
N GLY A 50 -16.50 6.12 3.24
CA GLY A 50 -15.19 6.72 3.56
C GLY A 50 -14.07 6.45 2.54
N MET A 51 -14.27 5.51 1.60
CA MET A 51 -13.35 5.33 0.48
C MET A 51 -13.69 6.29 -0.66
N ALA A 52 -12.69 7.03 -1.15
CA ALA A 52 -12.81 7.78 -2.39
C ALA A 52 -12.95 6.81 -3.58
N LEU A 53 -13.51 7.28 -4.69
CA LEU A 53 -13.50 6.50 -5.92
C LEU A 53 -12.05 6.38 -6.41
N GLY A 54 -11.63 5.16 -6.72
CA GLY A 54 -10.25 4.92 -7.15
C GLY A 54 -9.84 3.46 -7.11
N THR A 55 -8.58 3.21 -7.45
CA THR A 55 -7.96 1.89 -7.36
C THR A 55 -7.10 1.82 -6.11
N TYR A 56 -7.30 0.78 -5.32
CA TYR A 56 -6.61 0.55 -4.05
C TYR A 56 -5.81 -0.74 -4.12
N VAL A 57 -4.66 -0.77 -3.46
CA VAL A 57 -3.88 -2.01 -3.32
C VAL A 57 -4.51 -2.88 -2.25
N ASN A 58 -4.52 -4.20 -2.46
CA ASN A 58 -5.02 -5.12 -1.46
C ASN A 58 -4.04 -5.20 -0.28
N VAL A 59 -4.56 -4.96 0.93
CA VAL A 59 -3.85 -5.22 2.19
C VAL A 59 -4.30 -6.55 2.74
N PHE A 60 -3.36 -7.47 2.92
CA PHE A 60 -3.58 -8.81 3.44
C PHE A 60 -3.21 -8.86 4.92
N LYS A 61 -3.98 -9.61 5.70
CA LYS A 61 -3.69 -9.91 7.11
C LYS A 61 -3.10 -11.31 7.24
N GLU A 62 -1.93 -11.42 7.87
CA GLU A 62 -1.33 -12.68 8.30
C GLU A 62 -1.55 -12.83 9.81
N ASN A 63 -2.30 -13.86 10.21
CA ASN A 63 -2.59 -14.11 11.62
C ASN A 63 -1.39 -14.79 12.29
N SER A 64 -1.05 -14.34 13.50
CA SER A 64 0.00 -14.94 14.31
C SER A 64 -0.56 -15.91 15.35
N ILE A 65 0.09 -17.06 15.51
CA ILE A 65 -0.22 -18.01 16.60
C ILE A 65 0.14 -17.44 17.98
N TYR A 66 0.95 -16.38 18.04
CA TYR A 66 1.38 -15.71 19.28
C TYR A 66 0.40 -14.61 19.73
N GLY A 67 -0.76 -14.50 19.08
CA GLY A 67 -1.85 -13.59 19.45
C GLY A 67 -2.04 -12.42 18.48
N GLU A 68 -3.15 -11.70 18.67
CA GLU A 68 -3.60 -10.69 17.70
C GLU A 68 -2.65 -9.50 17.54
N VAL A 69 -1.92 -9.15 18.60
CA VAL A 69 -0.92 -8.07 18.60
C VAL A 69 0.28 -8.36 17.70
N ALA A 70 0.51 -9.63 17.38
CA ALA A 70 1.60 -10.07 16.52
C ALA A 70 1.13 -10.29 15.07
N ASN A 71 -0.13 -9.99 14.74
CA ASN A 71 -0.63 -10.05 13.37
C ASN A 71 0.14 -9.08 12.48
N ARG A 72 0.41 -9.50 11.25
CA ARG A 72 1.10 -8.66 10.25
C ARG A 72 0.12 -8.27 9.15
N TYR A 73 0.32 -7.07 8.61
CA TYR A 73 -0.44 -6.57 7.48
C TYR A 73 0.52 -6.24 6.36
N TYR A 74 0.23 -6.68 5.15
CA TYR A 74 1.17 -6.56 4.04
C TYR A 74 0.48 -6.36 2.70
N ILE A 75 1.21 -5.72 1.78
CA ILE A 75 0.87 -5.60 0.36
C ILE A 75 1.71 -6.63 -0.39
N SER A 76 1.08 -7.34 -1.33
CA SER A 76 1.75 -8.36 -2.13
C SER A 76 2.26 -7.79 -3.46
N LEU A 77 3.52 -8.06 -3.78
CA LEU A 77 4.12 -7.88 -5.10
C LEU A 77 4.38 -9.26 -5.70
N ILE A 78 3.67 -9.62 -6.76
CA ILE A 78 3.73 -10.94 -7.36
C ILE A 78 4.56 -10.85 -8.64
N CYS A 79 5.61 -11.66 -8.76
CA CYS A 79 6.38 -11.74 -9.99
C CYS A 79 5.60 -12.51 -11.06
N LYS A 80 5.34 -11.87 -12.21
CA LYS A 80 4.67 -12.50 -13.36
C LYS A 80 5.50 -13.59 -14.02
N ASN A 81 6.83 -13.58 -13.82
CA ASN A 81 7.74 -14.56 -14.42
C ASN A 81 7.81 -15.88 -13.63
N CYS A 82 8.00 -15.83 -12.31
CA CYS A 82 8.18 -17.03 -11.47
C CYS A 82 7.09 -17.25 -10.41
N GLY A 83 6.10 -16.36 -10.31
CA GLY A 83 5.03 -16.44 -9.32
C GLY A 83 5.45 -16.11 -7.88
N HIS A 84 6.72 -15.76 -7.65
CA HIS A 84 7.20 -15.42 -6.31
C HIS A 84 6.48 -14.20 -5.74
N ILE A 85 6.06 -14.29 -4.48
CA ILE A 85 5.32 -13.25 -3.78
C ILE A 85 6.26 -12.56 -2.79
N MET A 86 6.55 -11.29 -3.06
CA MET A 86 7.25 -10.41 -2.14
C MET A 86 6.20 -9.66 -1.29
N LYS A 87 6.46 -9.54 0.00
CA LYS A 87 5.55 -8.89 0.96
C LYS A 87 6.15 -7.57 1.43
N ILE A 88 5.41 -6.48 1.28
CA ILE A 88 5.76 -5.17 1.84
C ILE A 88 4.88 -4.91 3.06
N ASP A 89 5.48 -4.50 4.17
CA ASP A 89 4.74 -4.14 5.39
C ASP A 89 3.81 -2.95 5.12
N ALA A 90 2.51 -3.19 5.25
CA ALA A 90 1.48 -2.19 4.97
C ALA A 90 1.52 -1.03 5.98
N HIS A 91 1.97 -1.25 7.21
CA HIS A 91 2.07 -0.16 8.20
C HIS A 91 3.15 0.84 7.83
N THR A 92 4.28 0.37 7.29
CA THR A 92 5.34 1.25 6.82
C THR A 92 4.86 2.15 5.68
N VAL A 93 4.07 1.59 4.76
CA VAL A 93 3.42 2.35 3.68
C VAL A 93 2.39 3.33 4.25
N LEU A 94 1.58 2.91 5.21
CA LEU A 94 0.56 3.75 5.85
C LEU A 94 1.16 4.97 6.55
N LEU A 95 2.22 4.78 7.33
CA LEU A 95 2.90 5.88 8.03
C LEU A 95 3.48 6.87 7.02
N TRP A 96 4.17 6.37 5.99
CA TRP A 96 4.70 7.23 4.93
C TRP A 96 3.59 7.99 4.18
N ALA A 97 2.47 7.32 3.87
CA ALA A 97 1.36 7.93 3.16
C ALA A 97 0.73 9.09 3.96
N LYS A 98 0.61 8.94 5.28
CA LYS A 98 0.13 10.03 6.16
C LYS A 98 1.05 11.25 6.10
N ASP A 99 2.36 11.04 6.20
CA ASP A 99 3.35 12.12 6.12
C ASP A 99 3.35 12.78 4.72
N TYR A 100 3.24 11.97 3.68
CA TYR A 100 3.16 12.42 2.28
C TYR A 100 1.95 13.35 2.06
N TYR A 101 0.76 12.97 2.50
CA TYR A 101 -0.43 13.82 2.35
C TYR A 101 -0.36 15.13 3.15
N ILE A 102 0.22 15.12 4.35
CA ILE A 102 0.45 16.34 5.14
C ILE A 102 1.35 17.31 4.36
N SER A 103 2.45 16.80 3.79
CA SER A 103 3.42 17.62 3.05
C SER A 103 2.82 18.27 1.79
N ILE A 104 1.91 17.59 1.09
CA ILE A 104 1.21 18.14 -0.08
C ILE A 104 0.30 19.29 0.34
N GLN A 105 -0.50 19.11 1.40
CA GLN A 105 -1.43 20.15 1.84
C GLN A 105 -0.73 21.41 2.36
N GLU A 106 0.44 21.27 2.97
CA GLU A 106 1.27 22.41 3.38
C GLU A 106 1.90 23.11 2.17
N GLY A 107 2.34 22.35 1.16
CA GLY A 107 2.86 22.89 -0.09
C GLY A 107 1.83 23.70 -0.88
N GLU A 108 0.60 23.21 -0.99
CA GLU A 108 -0.50 23.90 -1.71
C GLU A 108 -0.92 25.21 -1.03
N LYS A 109 -0.86 25.29 0.30
CA LYS A 109 -1.12 26.54 1.04
C LYS A 109 -0.04 27.60 0.79
N ASN A 110 1.21 27.19 0.65
CA ASN A 110 2.35 28.10 0.46
C ASN A 110 2.48 28.60 -0.99
N VAL A 111 1.95 27.90 -1.99
CA VAL A 111 1.97 28.33 -3.40
C VAL A 111 0.82 29.31 -3.71
N ASN A 112 -0.26 29.27 -2.93
CA ASN A 112 -1.43 30.12 -3.10
C ASN A 112 -1.45 31.35 -2.16
N SER A 113 -0.31 31.71 -1.54
CA SER A 113 -0.15 32.88 -0.66
C SER A 113 0.75 33.95 -1.27
#